data_AF-A0A350H532-F1
#
_entry.id   AF-A0A350H532-F1
#
_cell.length_a   1.000
_cell.length_b   1.000
_cell.length_c   1.000
_cell.angle_alpha   90.00
_cell.angle_beta   90.00
_cell.angle_gamma   90.00
#
_symmetry.space_group_name_H-M   'P 1'
#
loop_
_entity.id
_entity.type
_entity.pdbx_description
1 polymer ?
#
loop_
_entity_poly.entity_id
_entity_poly.type
_entity_poly.pdbx_seq_one_letter_code
_entity_poly.pdbx_strand_id
1 'polypeptide(L)'
;MDDALERVRAFAAAGADGIMIHSRKKDPAEIVEFCDKFRADDKDTPIVVVPSSFNVITEEELAEHGVNIVIYANQLTRSAFPAMQKTAEDILRYHWAKDVDDRLMLIKEIITLIDEL
;
A
#
# COMPACT_ATOMS: atom_id res chain seq x y z
N MET A 1 -5.93 -19.46 -9.74
CA MET A 1 -4.68 -19.87 -9.09
C MET A 1 -3.70 -20.42 -10.12
N ASP A 2 -4.05 -21.48 -10.84
CA ASP A 2 -3.12 -22.15 -11.77
C ASP A 2 -2.57 -21.22 -12.86
N ASP A 3 -3.43 -20.41 -13.51
CA ASP A 3 -2.99 -19.40 -14.50
C ASP A 3 -2.03 -18.35 -13.90
N ALA A 4 -2.23 -17.97 -12.63
CA ALA A 4 -1.34 -17.02 -11.96
C ALA A 4 0.05 -17.62 -11.71
N LEU A 5 0.11 -18.88 -11.25
CA LEU A 5 1.37 -19.58 -11.02
C LEU A 5 2.11 -19.86 -12.34
N GLU A 6 1.39 -20.26 -13.40
CA GLU A 6 1.98 -20.48 -14.72
C GLU A 6 2.65 -19.21 -15.26
N ARG A 7 1.92 -18.08 -15.23
CA ARG A 7 2.45 -16.78 -15.66
C ARG A 7 3.68 -16.37 -14.89
N VAL A 8 3.61 -16.45 -13.56
CA VAL A 8 4.67 -16.01 -12.68
C VAL A 8 5.92 -16.86 -12.84
N ARG A 9 5.78 -18.19 -12.99
CA ARG A 9 6.92 -19.07 -13.32
C ARG A 9 7.56 -18.69 -14.65
N ALA A 10 6.76 -18.39 -15.67
CA ALA A 10 7.29 -17.94 -16.96
C ALA A 10 8.02 -16.60 -16.86
N PHE A 11 7.52 -15.66 -16.05
CA PHE A 11 8.14 -14.35 -15.84
C PHE A 11 9.44 -14.45 -15.04
N ALA A 12 9.46 -15.25 -13.97
CA ALA A 12 10.68 -15.53 -13.19
C ALA A 12 11.74 -16.19 -14.08
N ALA A 13 11.37 -17.21 -14.86
CA ALA A 13 12.28 -17.88 -15.80
C ALA A 13 12.79 -16.95 -16.92
N ALA A 14 12.03 -15.92 -17.27
CA ALA A 14 12.45 -14.88 -18.22
C ALA A 14 13.37 -13.81 -17.61
N GLY A 15 13.67 -13.89 -16.31
CA GLY A 15 14.60 -12.98 -15.62
C GLY A 15 13.94 -11.79 -14.92
N ALA A 16 12.67 -11.88 -14.53
CA ALA A 16 12.05 -10.88 -13.68
C ALA A 16 12.72 -10.86 -12.29
N ASP A 17 13.12 -9.68 -11.81
CA ASP A 17 13.78 -9.49 -10.50
C ASP A 17 12.85 -9.66 -9.30
N GLY A 18 11.55 -9.80 -9.54
CA GLY A 18 10.53 -9.94 -8.52
C GLY A 18 9.15 -10.08 -9.15
N ILE A 19 8.24 -10.69 -8.40
CA ILE A 19 6.88 -10.96 -8.84
C ILE A 19 5.92 -10.16 -7.99
N MET A 20 5.00 -9.44 -8.62
CA MET A 20 3.93 -8.75 -7.90
C MET A 20 2.62 -9.50 -8.11
N ILE A 21 2.05 -10.01 -7.01
CA ILE A 21 0.73 -10.63 -7.01
C ILE A 21 -0.29 -9.69 -6.37
N HIS A 22 -1.48 -9.65 -6.94
CA HIS A 22 -2.56 -8.79 -6.47
C HIS A 22 -3.91 -9.50 -6.52
N SER A 23 -4.77 -9.17 -5.56
CA SER A 23 -6.16 -9.62 -5.51
C SER A 23 -7.07 -8.44 -5.18
N ARG A 24 -8.27 -8.46 -5.78
CA ARG A 24 -9.35 -7.53 -5.48
C ARG A 24 -10.27 -8.05 -4.36
N LYS A 25 -10.06 -9.29 -3.90
CA LYS A 25 -10.82 -9.86 -2.79
C LYS A 25 -10.41 -9.20 -1.49
N LYS A 26 -11.34 -9.19 -0.53
CA LYS A 26 -11.08 -8.73 0.84
C LYS A 26 -10.39 -9.77 1.71
N ASP A 27 -10.54 -11.03 1.34
CA ASP A 27 -9.94 -12.16 2.03
C ASP A 27 -8.50 -12.37 1.53
N PRO A 28 -7.49 -12.38 2.42
CA PRO A 28 -6.10 -12.61 2.05
C PRO A 28 -5.80 -14.06 1.66
N ALA A 29 -6.70 -15.02 1.90
CA ALA A 29 -6.44 -16.45 1.70
C ALA A 29 -5.93 -16.80 0.28
N GLU A 30 -6.44 -16.12 -0.76
CA GLU A 30 -5.97 -16.34 -2.14
C GLU A 30 -4.52 -15.89 -2.35
N ILE A 31 -4.09 -14.81 -1.69
CA ILE A 31 -2.72 -14.31 -1.77
C ILE A 31 -1.80 -15.23 -0.99
N VAL A 32 -2.21 -15.65 0.21
CA VAL A 32 -1.49 -16.62 1.04
C VAL A 32 -1.27 -17.93 0.29
N GLU A 33 -2.34 -18.51 -0.27
CA GLU A 33 -2.28 -19.74 -1.05
C GLU A 33 -1.33 -19.60 -2.25
N PHE A 34 -1.35 -18.46 -2.95
CA PHE A 34 -0.43 -18.19 -4.04
C PHE A 34 1.02 -18.17 -3.56
N CYS A 35 1.31 -17.46 -2.47
CA CYS A 35 2.66 -17.29 -1.96
C CYS A 35 3.25 -18.64 -1.52
N ASP A 36 2.50 -19.43 -0.77
CA ASP A 36 2.93 -20.76 -0.32
C ASP A 36 3.23 -21.69 -1.50
N LYS A 37 2.35 -21.70 -2.52
CA LYS A 37 2.54 -22.52 -3.72
C LYS A 37 3.73 -22.04 -4.55
N PHE A 38 3.90 -20.75 -4.74
CA PHE A 38 5.03 -20.21 -5.47
C PHE A 38 6.34 -20.51 -4.74
N ARG A 39 6.37 -20.34 -3.41
CA ARG A 39 7.53 -20.66 -2.58
C ARG A 39 7.85 -22.14 -2.54
N ALA A 40 6.92 -23.04 -2.84
CA ALA A 40 7.25 -24.47 -2.97
C ALA A 40 8.23 -24.72 -4.13
N ASP A 41 8.12 -23.92 -5.21
CA ASP A 41 8.92 -24.09 -6.43
C ASP A 41 10.10 -23.10 -6.54
N ASP A 42 9.93 -21.89 -6.04
CA ASP A 42 10.89 -20.78 -6.15
C ASP A 42 11.12 -20.12 -4.79
N LYS A 43 12.33 -20.31 -4.25
CA LYS A 43 12.72 -19.81 -2.93
C LYS A 43 13.30 -18.41 -2.96
N ASP A 44 13.69 -17.90 -4.12
CA ASP A 44 14.63 -16.79 -4.23
C ASP A 44 13.95 -15.55 -4.83
N THR A 45 13.07 -15.71 -5.81
CA THR A 45 12.43 -14.59 -6.50
C THR A 45 11.58 -13.77 -5.51
N PRO A 46 11.86 -12.46 -5.30
CA PRO A 46 11.10 -11.61 -4.40
C PRO A 46 9.60 -11.57 -4.71
N ILE A 47 8.76 -11.70 -3.70
CA ILE A 47 7.30 -11.51 -3.80
C ILE A 47 6.93 -10.13 -3.28
N VAL A 48 6.17 -9.40 -4.10
CA VAL A 48 5.60 -8.10 -3.81
C VAL A 48 4.07 -8.23 -3.71
N VAL A 49 3.49 -7.66 -2.66
CA VAL A 49 2.03 -7.62 -2.48
C VAL A 49 1.52 -6.21 -2.20
N VAL A 50 0.24 -5.99 -2.51
CA VAL A 50 -0.43 -4.69 -2.31
C VAL A 50 -1.76 -4.93 -1.56
N PRO A 51 -1.79 -4.89 -0.22
CA PRO A 51 -2.95 -5.24 0.60
C PRO A 51 -4.00 -4.12 0.69
N SER A 52 -4.26 -3.40 -0.41
CA SER A 52 -5.27 -2.33 -0.41
C SER A 52 -6.70 -2.86 -0.20
N SER A 53 -7.00 -4.06 -0.73
CA SER A 53 -8.34 -4.67 -0.65
C SER A 53 -8.45 -5.67 0.51
N PHE A 54 -7.38 -6.40 0.82
CA PHE A 54 -7.28 -7.42 1.86
C PHE A 54 -6.45 -6.93 3.05
N ASN A 55 -6.79 -5.75 3.57
CA ASN A 55 -6.06 -5.02 4.60
C ASN A 55 -6.22 -5.57 6.04
N VAL A 56 -6.58 -6.84 6.18
CA VAL A 56 -6.83 -7.52 7.47
C VAL A 56 -5.67 -8.43 7.90
N ILE A 57 -4.62 -8.51 7.08
CA ILE A 57 -3.40 -9.28 7.34
C ILE A 57 -2.24 -8.33 7.61
N THR A 58 -1.38 -8.69 8.56
CA THR A 58 -0.19 -7.94 8.93
C THR A 58 0.98 -8.22 7.99
N GLU A 59 1.99 -7.34 8.02
CA GLU A 59 3.25 -7.57 7.30
C GLU A 59 4.00 -8.81 7.82
N GLU A 60 3.91 -9.09 9.13
CA GLU A 60 4.52 -10.26 9.75
C GLU A 60 3.89 -11.56 9.22
N GLU A 61 2.56 -11.64 9.20
CA GLU A 61 1.84 -12.79 8.62
C GLU A 61 2.15 -12.94 7.12
N LEU A 62 2.22 -11.85 6.35
CA LEU A 62 2.63 -11.91 4.94
C LEU A 62 4.07 -12.43 4.78
N ALA A 63 4.98 -12.00 5.64
CA ALA A 63 6.37 -12.43 5.62
C ALA A 63 6.52 -13.92 5.95
N GLU A 64 5.69 -14.47 6.85
CA GLU A 64 5.64 -15.92 7.13
C GLU A 64 5.31 -16.74 5.88
N HIS A 65 4.53 -16.19 4.95
CA HIS A 65 4.21 -16.80 3.65
C HIS A 65 5.24 -16.48 2.54
N GLY A 66 6.37 -15.87 2.89
CA GLY A 66 7.49 -15.62 1.97
C GLY A 66 7.35 -14.35 1.13
N VAL A 67 6.46 -13.42 1.51
CA VAL A 67 6.39 -12.07 0.95
C VAL A 67 7.60 -11.26 1.38
N ASN A 68 8.18 -10.49 0.45
CA ASN A 68 9.38 -9.69 0.70
C ASN A 68 9.08 -8.19 0.77
N ILE A 69 8.10 -7.71 -0.01
CA ILE A 69 7.77 -6.29 -0.13
C ILE A 69 6.26 -6.11 -0.02
N VAL A 70 5.85 -5.20 0.86
CA VAL A 70 4.45 -4.79 1.03
C VAL A 70 4.29 -3.34 0.59
N ILE A 71 3.37 -3.08 -0.34
CA ILE A 71 3.10 -1.74 -0.85
C ILE A 71 1.76 -1.23 -0.31
N TYR A 72 1.81 -0.17 0.49
CA TYR A 72 0.63 0.64 0.83
C TYR A 72 0.37 1.68 -0.25
N ALA A 73 -0.32 1.25 -1.32
CA ALA A 73 -0.40 2.00 -2.58
C ALA A 73 -1.10 3.37 -2.51
N ASN A 74 -2.12 3.56 -1.67
CA ASN A 74 -2.97 4.76 -1.73
C ASN A 74 -3.53 5.24 -0.38
N GLN A 75 -3.06 4.67 0.73
CA GLN A 75 -3.57 4.96 2.06
C GLN A 75 -3.32 6.42 2.46
N LEU A 76 -2.14 6.97 2.13
CA LEU A 76 -1.79 8.37 2.45
C LEU A 76 -2.66 9.39 1.71
N THR A 77 -2.90 9.18 0.41
CA THR A 77 -3.77 10.08 -0.37
C THR A 77 -5.23 9.98 0.09
N ARG A 78 -5.70 8.75 0.39
CA ARG A 78 -7.06 8.52 0.89
C ARG A 78 -7.28 9.05 2.30
N SER A 79 -6.24 9.10 3.15
CA SER A 79 -6.34 9.71 4.48
C SER A 79 -6.27 11.24 4.41
N ALA A 80 -5.47 11.80 3.51
CA ALA A 80 -5.37 13.25 3.32
C ALA A 80 -6.68 13.85 2.78
N PHE A 81 -7.37 13.16 1.88
CA PHE A 81 -8.53 13.72 1.19
C PHE A 81 -9.68 14.14 2.13
N PRO A 82 -10.16 13.31 3.08
CA PRO A 82 -11.16 13.74 4.06
C PRO A 82 -10.71 14.94 4.92
N ALA A 83 -9.43 14.98 5.31
CA ALA A 83 -8.89 16.08 6.10
C ALA A 83 -8.86 17.41 5.32
N MET A 84 -8.46 17.35 4.04
CA MET A 84 -8.50 18.49 3.13
C MET A 84 -9.93 18.96 2.87
N GLN A 85 -10.85 18.02 2.58
CA GLN A 85 -12.26 18.34 2.37
C GLN A 85 -12.87 19.03 3.59
N LYS A 86 -12.66 18.47 4.79
CA LYS A 86 -13.17 19.03 6.03
C LYS A 86 -12.60 20.43 6.30
N THR A 87 -11.33 20.64 6.00
CA THR A 87 -10.67 21.96 6.04
C THR A 87 -11.33 22.97 5.13
N ALA A 88 -11.57 22.61 3.86
CA ALA A 88 -12.25 23.49 2.92
C ALA A 88 -13.69 23.82 3.35
N GLU A 89 -14.45 22.81 3.80
CA GLU A 89 -15.84 22.98 4.25
C GLU A 89 -15.93 23.93 5.46
N ASP A 90 -15.05 23.81 6.45
CA ASP A 90 -15.07 24.67 7.64
C ASP A 90 -14.63 26.10 7.32
N ILE A 91 -13.62 26.30 6.46
CA ILE A 91 -13.23 27.63 5.99
C ILE A 91 -14.41 28.32 5.28
N LEU A 92 -15.12 27.59 4.42
CA LEU A 92 -16.31 28.10 3.73
C LEU A 92 -17.45 28.43 4.69
N ARG A 93 -17.66 27.58 5.71
CA ARG A 93 -18.73 27.74 6.70
C ARG A 93 -18.49 28.93 7.64
N TYR A 94 -17.27 29.10 8.13
CA TYR A 94 -16.94 30.10 9.14
C TYR A 94 -16.37 31.39 8.56
N HIS A 95 -16.07 31.41 7.26
CA HIS A 95 -15.48 32.56 6.56
C HIS A 95 -14.11 33.01 7.12
N TRP A 96 -13.39 32.12 7.79
CA TRP A 96 -12.01 32.32 8.26
C TRP A 96 -11.31 30.97 8.50
N ALA A 97 -10.00 31.00 8.76
CA ALA A 97 -9.21 29.80 9.04
C ALA A 97 -9.00 29.52 10.55
N LYS A 98 -9.52 30.38 11.45
CA LYS A 98 -9.24 30.24 12.90
C LYS A 98 -9.73 28.92 13.49
N ASP A 99 -10.91 28.46 13.08
CA ASP A 99 -11.53 27.22 13.59
C ASP A 99 -10.92 25.93 12.99
N VAL A 100 -9.91 26.05 12.12
CA VAL A 100 -9.21 24.89 11.55
C VAL A 100 -7.74 24.84 11.95
N ASP A 101 -7.22 25.85 12.62
CA ASP A 101 -5.78 26.03 12.88
C ASP A 101 -5.20 24.91 13.75
N ASP A 102 -5.99 24.36 14.68
CA ASP A 102 -5.59 23.31 15.63
C ASP A 102 -5.33 21.94 14.98
N ARG A 103 -5.83 21.72 13.76
CA ARG A 103 -5.66 20.47 13.01
C ARG A 103 -4.72 20.58 11.82
N LEU A 104 -4.11 21.75 11.60
CA LEU A 104 -3.10 21.95 10.57
C LEU A 104 -1.70 21.70 11.14
N MET A 105 -0.81 21.21 10.29
CA MET A 105 0.62 21.26 10.59
C MET A 105 1.04 22.73 10.73
N LEU A 106 1.93 23.04 11.66
CA LEU A 106 2.38 24.41 11.84
C LEU A 106 3.08 24.89 10.57
N ILE A 107 2.84 26.13 10.16
CA ILE A 107 3.50 26.72 8.97
C ILE A 107 5.03 26.58 9.04
N LYS A 108 5.61 26.71 10.25
CA LYS A 108 7.05 26.52 10.46
C LYS A 108 7.52 25.10 10.13
N GLU A 109 6.72 24.10 10.46
CA GLU A 109 7.04 22.70 10.16
C GLU A 109 6.89 22.43 8.65
N ILE A 110 5.82 22.94 8.02
CA ILE A 110 5.64 22.82 6.56
C ILE A 110 6.80 23.44 5.79
N ILE A 111 7.28 24.61 6.19
CA ILE A 111 8.39 25.29 5.50
C ILE A 111 9.65 24.42 5.52
N THR A 112 9.89 23.63 6.58
CA THR A 112 11.07 22.75 6.66
C THR A 112 11.05 21.60 5.65
N LEU A 113 9.91 21.33 5.00
CA LEU A 113 9.79 20.34 3.92
C LEU A 113 10.29 20.87 2.58
N ILE A 114 10.56 22.18 2.48
CA ILE A 114 11.13 22.82 1.30
C ILE A 114 12.59 23.08 1.62
N ASP A 115 13.51 22.44 0.91
CA ASP A 115 14.93 22.76 1.02
C ASP A 115 15.17 24.22 0.60
N GLU A 116 15.95 24.96 1.40
CA GLU A 116 16.48 26.25 0.99
C GLU A 116 17.42 26.01 -0.21
N LEU A 117 17.04 26.50 -1.39
CA LEU A 117 17.86 26.47 -2.61
C LEU A 117 19.11 27.33 -2.47
#